data_AF-A0AAD6TXV9-F1
#
_entry.id   AF-A0AAD6TXV9-F1
#
_cell.length_a   1.000
_cell.length_b   1.000
_cell.length_c   1.000
_cell.angle_alpha   90.00
_cell.angle_beta   90.00
_cell.angle_gamma   90.00
#
_symmetry.space_group_name_H-M   'P 1'
#
loop_
_entity.id
_entity.type
_entity.pdbx_description
1 polymer ?
#
loop_
_entity_poly.entity_id
_entity_poly.type
_entity_poly.pdbx_seq_one_letter_code
_entity_poly.pdbx_strand_id
1 'polypeptide(L)'
;LKLRQYLRVSVPAHRKSLTRLYLSSHTLAIEILRYKERYRQRTPRAFRFCRFCLLAVESESHALLGCMSNGALISLRKAFLQDVYAVVHVPDLPRIWTSVDVFLLALARARSFEVTKRLAKYTFDVFEVYSTREVFKPAEYLYNGLE
;
A
#
# COMPACT_ATOMS: atom_id res chain seq x y z
N LEU A 1 -5.58 6.00 26.87
CA LEU A 1 -5.09 5.99 25.47
C LEU A 1 -3.73 5.28 25.41
N LYS A 2 -3.58 4.24 24.59
CA LYS A 2 -2.29 3.51 24.43
C LYS A 2 -1.61 3.98 23.15
N LEU A 3 -0.35 4.42 23.24
CA LEU A 3 0.42 4.85 22.07
C LEU A 3 0.58 3.67 21.09
N ARG A 4 0.22 3.88 19.81
CA ARG A 4 0.33 2.87 18.76
C ARG A 4 1.80 2.60 18.43
N GLN A 5 2.17 1.35 18.17
CA GLN A 5 3.58 0.97 17.93
C GLN A 5 4.21 1.67 16.73
N TYR A 6 3.43 1.95 15.67
CA TYR A 6 3.95 2.63 14.48
C TYR A 6 4.43 4.06 14.79
N LEU A 7 3.90 4.71 15.83
CA LEU A 7 4.35 6.04 16.26
C LEU A 7 5.73 6.01 16.93
N ARG A 8 6.22 4.83 17.32
CA ARG A 8 7.55 4.66 17.93
C ARG A 8 8.67 4.42 16.92
N VAL A 9 8.36 4.27 15.62
CA VAL A 9 9.37 4.12 14.57
C VAL A 9 10.25 5.37 14.57
N SER A 10 11.58 5.21 14.70
CA SER A 10 12.51 6.32 14.88
C SER A 10 12.61 7.21 13.64
N VAL A 11 12.76 6.59 12.46
CA VAL A 11 12.90 7.30 11.18
C VAL A 11 11.60 8.04 10.83
N PRO A 12 11.60 9.39 10.78
CA PRO A 12 10.39 10.18 10.56
C PRO A 12 9.68 9.89 9.24
N ALA A 13 10.44 9.68 8.16
CA ALA A 13 9.88 9.39 6.83
C ALA A 13 9.11 8.05 6.81
N HIS A 14 9.69 6.99 7.36
CA HIS A 14 9.05 5.67 7.47
C HIS A 14 7.79 5.73 8.34
N ARG A 15 7.89 6.41 9.49
CA ARG A 15 6.75 6.64 10.39
C ARG A 15 5.62 7.37 9.67
N LYS A 16 5.94 8.42 8.92
CA LYS A 16 4.97 9.21 8.16
C LYS A 16 4.29 8.37 7.07
N SER A 17 5.03 7.58 6.31
CA SER A 17 4.47 6.71 5.27
C SER A 17 3.54 5.64 5.85
N LEU A 18 3.92 5.01 6.96
CA LEU A 18 3.06 4.03 7.62
C LEU A 18 1.80 4.66 8.24
N THR A 19 1.92 5.85 8.83
CA THR A 19 0.74 6.61 9.30
C THR A 19 -0.18 6.95 8.12
N ARG A 20 0.38 7.41 6.99
CA ARG A 20 -0.41 7.69 5.78
C ARG A 20 -1.14 6.47 5.26
N LEU A 21 -0.49 5.30 5.28
CA LEU A 21 -1.11 4.02 4.94
C LEU A 21 -2.32 3.73 5.85
N TYR A 22 -2.16 3.82 7.17
CA TYR A 22 -3.24 3.52 8.11
C TYR A 22 -4.40 4.52 8.11
N LEU A 23 -4.13 5.78 7.76
CA LEU A 23 -5.13 6.84 7.74
C LEU A 23 -5.70 7.11 6.35
N SER A 24 -5.45 6.23 5.36
CA SER A 24 -5.88 6.42 3.97
C SER A 24 -5.53 7.81 3.41
N SER A 25 -4.34 8.33 3.76
CA SER A 25 -3.83 9.65 3.34
C SER A 25 -2.55 9.53 2.50
N HIS A 26 -2.49 8.48 1.68
CA HIS A 26 -1.37 8.14 0.81
C HIS A 26 -1.64 8.52 -0.65
N THR A 27 -0.65 8.31 -1.51
CA THR A 27 -0.62 8.82 -2.89
C THR A 27 -1.13 7.83 -3.93
N LEU A 28 -1.73 6.71 -3.52
CA LEU A 28 -2.23 5.70 -4.45
C LEU A 28 -3.54 6.15 -5.11
N ALA A 29 -3.82 5.66 -6.32
CA ALA A 29 -4.97 6.05 -7.11
C ALA A 29 -6.31 5.78 -6.39
N ILE A 30 -6.38 4.73 -5.55
CA ILE A 30 -7.57 4.43 -4.75
C ILE A 30 -8.03 5.62 -3.90
N GLU A 31 -7.10 6.42 -3.34
CA GLU A 31 -7.41 7.61 -2.53
C GLU A 31 -7.36 8.89 -3.36
N ILE A 32 -6.35 9.07 -4.23
CA ILE A 32 -6.23 10.30 -5.03
C ILE A 32 -7.46 10.49 -5.92
N LEU A 33 -7.91 9.43 -6.61
CA LEU A 33 -9.03 9.53 -7.54
C LEU A 33 -10.41 9.41 -6.88
N ARG A 34 -10.44 9.25 -5.55
CA ARG A 34 -11.68 9.10 -4.76
C ARG A 34 -12.53 10.35 -4.72
N TYR A 35 -11.87 11.49 -4.68
CA TYR A 35 -12.50 12.79 -4.50
C TYR A 35 -12.63 13.52 -5.84
N LYS A 36 -13.63 14.40 -5.91
CA LYS A 36 -13.80 15.35 -7.00
C LYS A 36 -12.80 16.51 -6.80
N GLU A 37 -12.19 16.96 -7.89
CA GLU A 37 -11.33 18.14 -7.92
C GLU A 37 -11.91 19.17 -8.90
N ARG A 38 -11.40 20.41 -8.86
CA ARG A 38 -11.93 21.53 -9.65
C ARG A 38 -12.09 21.23 -11.16
N TYR A 39 -11.22 20.39 -11.72
CA TYR A 39 -11.18 20.06 -13.15
C TYR A 39 -11.19 18.55 -13.41
N ARG A 40 -11.66 17.75 -12.46
CA ARG A 40 -11.68 16.29 -12.58
C ARG A 40 -12.84 15.71 -11.79
N GLN A 41 -13.69 14.93 -12.45
CA GLN A 41 -14.75 14.21 -11.74
C GLN A 41 -14.17 13.09 -10.87
N ARG A 42 -14.96 12.64 -9.91
CA ARG A 42 -14.64 11.43 -9.14
C ARG A 42 -14.51 10.25 -10.11
N THR A 43 -13.41 9.50 -10.01
CA THR A 43 -13.25 8.28 -10.80
C THR A 43 -13.88 7.11 -10.03
N PRO A 44 -14.80 6.33 -10.62
CA PRO A 44 -15.34 5.15 -9.96
C PRO A 44 -14.23 4.15 -9.62
N ARG A 45 -14.40 3.40 -8.53
CA ARG A 45 -13.34 2.53 -7.98
C ARG A 45 -12.77 1.56 -9.01
N ALA A 46 -13.63 0.97 -9.86
CA ALA A 46 -13.23 0.02 -10.89
C ALA A 46 -12.26 0.61 -11.93
N PHE A 47 -12.24 1.93 -12.09
CA PHE A 47 -11.41 2.65 -13.05
C PHE A 47 -10.14 3.26 -12.44
N ARG A 48 -9.90 3.08 -11.13
CA ARG A 48 -8.70 3.61 -10.45
C ARG A 48 -7.50 2.69 -10.66
N PHE A 49 -7.13 2.47 -11.92
CA PHE A 49 -6.12 1.49 -12.29
C PHE A 49 -4.73 1.84 -11.74
N CYS A 50 -3.95 0.80 -11.45
CA CYS A 50 -2.55 0.89 -11.09
C CYS A 50 -1.75 1.55 -12.19
N ARG A 51 -1.03 2.62 -11.86
CA ARG A 51 -0.19 3.37 -12.79
C ARG A 51 0.93 2.55 -13.41
N PHE A 52 1.29 1.40 -12.84
CA PHE A 52 2.27 0.49 -13.42
C PHE A 52 1.64 -0.56 -14.33
N CYS A 53 0.71 -1.37 -13.82
CA CYS A 53 0.20 -2.51 -14.58
C CYS A 53 -1.01 -2.19 -15.45
N LEU A 54 -1.80 -1.17 -15.12
CA LEU A 54 -3.09 -0.83 -15.75
C LEU A 54 -4.15 -1.96 -15.74
N LEU A 55 -3.90 -3.09 -15.06
CA LEU A 55 -4.79 -4.26 -15.07
C LEU A 55 -5.67 -4.38 -13.82
N ALA A 56 -5.27 -3.77 -12.71
CA ALA A 56 -5.95 -3.86 -11.43
C ALA A 56 -6.06 -2.49 -10.78
N VAL A 57 -6.98 -2.36 -9.82
CA VAL A 57 -7.12 -1.14 -9.02
C VAL A 57 -5.85 -0.87 -8.22
N GLU A 58 -5.38 0.37 -8.19
CA GLU A 58 -4.24 0.83 -7.39
C GLU A 58 -4.61 0.97 -5.91
N SER A 59 -4.94 -0.14 -5.27
CA SER A 59 -5.13 -0.22 -3.83
C SER A 59 -3.81 -0.45 -3.10
N GLU A 60 -3.83 -0.31 -1.78
CA GLU A 60 -2.77 -0.71 -0.87
C GLU A 60 -2.42 -2.19 -1.08
N SER A 61 -3.43 -3.04 -1.27
CA SER A 61 -3.26 -4.46 -1.60
C SER A 61 -2.47 -4.70 -2.85
N HIS A 62 -2.82 -4.00 -3.91
CA HIS A 62 -2.11 -4.12 -5.16
C HIS A 62 -0.69 -3.55 -5.04
N ALA A 63 -0.53 -2.36 -4.48
CA ALA A 63 0.77 -1.69 -4.38
C ALA A 63 1.77 -2.47 -3.52
N LEU A 64 1.35 -2.91 -2.33
CA LEU A 64 2.23 -3.60 -1.39
C LEU A 64 2.41 -5.08 -1.75
N LEU A 65 1.41 -5.79 -2.28
CA LEU A 65 1.50 -7.25 -2.40
C LEU A 65 1.26 -7.78 -3.82
N GLY A 66 0.56 -7.04 -4.68
CA GLY A 66 0.04 -7.58 -5.94
C GLY A 66 0.76 -7.15 -7.22
N CYS A 67 1.37 -5.95 -7.27
CA CYS A 67 1.90 -5.42 -8.51
C CYS A 67 3.16 -6.18 -8.95
N MET A 68 3.12 -6.75 -10.16
CA MET A 68 4.24 -7.48 -10.78
C MET A 68 4.85 -6.74 -11.97
N SER A 69 4.37 -5.53 -12.28
CA SER A 69 4.80 -4.78 -13.47
C SER A 69 6.02 -3.88 -13.25
N ASN A 70 6.62 -3.91 -12.06
CA ASN A 70 7.82 -3.14 -11.74
C ASN A 70 8.81 -4.00 -10.94
N GLY A 71 10.05 -4.13 -11.46
CA GLY A 71 11.08 -4.97 -10.85
C GLY A 71 11.50 -4.55 -9.44
N ALA A 72 11.50 -3.24 -9.15
CA ALA A 72 11.81 -2.74 -7.81
C ALA A 72 10.74 -3.15 -6.79
N LEU A 73 9.45 -3.10 -7.16
CA LEU A 73 8.37 -3.55 -6.29
C LEU A 73 8.47 -5.05 -5.97
N ILE A 74 8.83 -5.88 -6.96
CA ILE A 74 9.03 -7.32 -6.75
C ILE A 74 10.19 -7.57 -5.80
N SER A 75 11.34 -6.91 -6.01
CA SER A 75 12.53 -7.04 -5.16
C SER A 75 12.26 -6.59 -3.73
N LEU A 76 11.61 -5.43 -3.55
CA LEU A 76 11.24 -4.90 -2.23
C LEU A 76 10.32 -5.89 -1.49
N ARG A 77 9.32 -6.44 -2.17
CA ARG A 77 8.39 -7.41 -1.56
C ARG A 77 9.11 -8.68 -1.13
N LYS A 78 9.97 -9.23 -1.99
CA LYS A 78 10.75 -10.43 -1.67
C LYS A 78 11.64 -10.20 -0.45
N ALA A 79 12.39 -9.11 -0.42
CA ALA A 79 13.26 -8.76 0.70
C ALA A 79 12.46 -8.56 1.99
N PHE A 80 11.37 -7.81 1.92
CA PHE A 80 10.50 -7.57 3.07
C PHE A 80 9.91 -8.87 3.65
N LEU A 81 9.42 -9.77 2.79
CA LEU A 81 8.88 -11.05 3.25
C LEU A 81 9.96 -11.91 3.91
N GLN A 82 11.15 -11.99 3.31
CA GLN A 82 12.31 -12.68 3.90
C GLN A 82 12.67 -12.12 5.28
N ASP A 83 12.74 -10.79 5.41
CA ASP A 83 13.05 -10.11 6.67
C ASP A 83 11.99 -10.37 7.76
N VAL A 84 10.71 -10.43 7.38
CA VAL A 84 9.62 -10.73 8.33
C VAL A 84 9.66 -12.19 8.76
N TYR A 85 9.85 -13.12 7.82
CA TYR A 85 9.94 -14.55 8.15
C TYR A 85 11.14 -14.87 9.07
N ALA A 86 12.25 -14.15 8.92
CA ALA A 86 13.41 -14.31 9.79
C ALA A 86 13.16 -13.86 11.25
N VAL A 87 12.20 -12.95 11.47
CA VAL A 87 11.93 -12.34 12.79
C VAL A 87 10.66 -12.89 13.44
N VAL A 88 9.75 -13.44 12.65
CA VAL A 88 8.46 -13.96 13.10
C VAL A 88 8.52 -15.48 13.15
N HIS A 89 8.77 -16.04 14.33
CA HIS A 89 8.56 -17.47 14.61
C HIS A 89 7.06 -17.74 14.77
N VAL A 90 6.29 -17.68 13.68
CA VAL A 90 4.89 -18.12 13.68
C VAL A 90 4.80 -19.41 12.87
N PRO A 91 4.48 -20.55 13.51
CA PRO A 91 4.38 -21.85 12.85
C PRO A 91 3.38 -21.90 11.68
N ASP A 92 2.40 -20.99 11.66
CA ASP A 92 1.26 -21.01 10.71
C ASP A 92 1.31 -19.92 9.62
N LEU A 93 2.51 -19.42 9.30
CA LEU A 93 2.67 -18.43 8.23
C LEU A 93 2.74 -18.98 6.77
N PRO A 94 2.22 -20.18 6.41
CA PRO A 94 1.93 -20.49 5.02
C PRO A 94 0.42 -20.60 4.74
N ARG A 95 -0.11 -19.70 3.88
CA ARG A 95 -0.85 -20.01 2.62
C ARG A 95 -1.94 -19.04 2.15
N ILE A 96 -2.34 -17.99 2.88
CA ILE A 96 -3.44 -17.15 2.38
C ILE A 96 -3.10 -15.66 2.51
N TRP A 97 -2.41 -15.15 1.49
CA TRP A 97 -2.11 -13.74 1.28
C TRP A 97 -3.11 -13.16 0.27
N THR A 98 -4.40 -13.22 0.58
CA THR A 98 -5.45 -12.82 -0.36
C THR A 98 -5.78 -11.34 -0.29
N SER A 99 -5.37 -10.61 0.76
CA SER A 99 -5.53 -9.15 0.85
C SER A 99 -4.49 -8.47 1.75
N VAL A 100 -4.24 -7.17 1.52
CA VAL A 100 -3.41 -6.34 2.42
C VAL A 100 -4.05 -6.16 3.78
N ASP A 101 -5.38 -6.20 3.89
CA ASP A 101 -6.06 -6.09 5.17
C ASP A 101 -5.70 -7.25 6.09
N VAL A 102 -5.68 -8.48 5.58
CA VAL A 102 -5.27 -9.68 6.34
C VAL A 102 -3.80 -9.58 6.73
N PHE A 103 -2.95 -9.10 5.83
CA PHE A 103 -1.52 -8.89 6.08
C PHE A 103 -1.25 -7.81 7.15
N LEU A 104 -1.83 -6.61 7.02
CA LEU A 104 -1.70 -5.54 8.00
C LEU A 104 -2.33 -5.92 9.35
N LEU A 105 -3.45 -6.66 9.34
CA LEU A 105 -4.08 -7.16 10.56
C LEU A 105 -3.21 -8.22 11.24
N ALA A 106 -2.55 -9.11 10.49
CA ALA A 106 -1.61 -10.09 11.03
C ALA A 106 -0.38 -9.39 11.65
N LEU A 107 0.19 -8.40 10.96
CA LEU A 107 1.34 -7.65 11.49
C LEU A 107 0.95 -6.75 12.68
N ALA A 108 -0.23 -6.13 12.66
CA ALA A 108 -0.75 -5.34 13.78
C ALA A 108 -1.11 -6.21 15.00
N ARG A 109 -1.57 -7.45 14.78
CA ARG A 109 -1.81 -8.44 15.84
C ARG A 109 -0.52 -9.01 16.41
N ALA A 110 0.55 -9.13 15.63
CA ALA A 110 1.82 -9.68 16.08
C ALA A 110 2.47 -8.90 17.22
N ARG A 111 2.02 -7.66 17.52
CA ARG A 111 2.56 -6.76 18.58
C ARG A 111 4.09 -6.62 18.55
N SER A 112 4.74 -6.98 17.45
CA SER A 112 6.20 -6.96 17.31
C SER A 112 6.61 -5.60 16.76
N PHE A 113 7.36 -4.87 17.58
CA PHE A 113 7.93 -3.59 17.17
C PHE A 113 8.95 -3.78 16.03
N GLU A 114 9.64 -4.93 15.98
CA GLU A 114 10.59 -5.24 14.91
C GLU A 114 9.91 -5.40 13.54
N VAL A 115 8.75 -6.04 13.53
CA VAL A 115 7.91 -6.16 12.33
C VAL A 115 7.36 -4.80 11.93
N THR A 116 6.90 -4.02 12.90
CA THR A 116 6.37 -2.66 12.65
C THR A 116 7.42 -1.76 11.99
N LYS A 117 8.67 -1.80 12.45
CA LYS A 117 9.78 -1.04 11.84
C LYS A 117 10.03 -1.46 10.39
N ARG A 118 10.05 -2.77 10.12
CA ARG A 118 10.26 -3.32 8.77
C ARG A 118 9.11 -2.94 7.83
N LEU A 119 7.87 -3.04 8.30
CA LEU A 119 6.71 -2.60 7.55
C LEU A 119 6.78 -1.11 7.23
N ALA A 120 7.18 -0.27 8.20
CA ALA A 120 7.28 1.17 7.99
C ALA A 120 8.29 1.53 6.91
N LYS A 121 9.47 0.89 6.92
CA LYS A 121 10.48 1.05 5.86
C LYS A 121 9.94 0.56 4.52
N TYR A 122 9.37 -0.64 4.48
CA TYR A 122 8.81 -1.22 3.26
C TYR A 122 7.72 -0.35 2.62
N THR A 123 6.78 0.15 3.42
CA THR A 123 5.74 1.08 2.95
C THR A 123 6.35 2.36 2.39
N PHE A 124 7.39 2.91 3.04
CA PHE A 124 8.09 4.07 2.52
C PHE A 124 8.73 3.77 1.17
N ASP A 125 9.52 2.71 1.05
CA ASP A 125 10.22 2.35 -0.20
C ASP A 125 9.22 2.09 -1.35
N VAL A 126 8.10 1.42 -1.08
CA VAL A 126 7.04 1.20 -2.09
C VAL A 126 6.43 2.54 -2.54
N PHE A 127 6.13 3.44 -1.60
CA PHE A 127 5.58 4.76 -1.94
C PHE A 127 6.57 5.61 -2.73
N GLU A 128 7.88 5.52 -2.44
CA GLU A 128 8.91 6.16 -3.25
C GLU A 128 8.87 5.64 -4.70
N VAL A 129 8.78 4.32 -4.90
CA VAL A 129 8.62 3.75 -6.26
C VAL A 129 7.35 4.27 -6.93
N TYR A 130 6.21 4.30 -6.23
CA TYR A 130 4.95 4.83 -6.80
C TYR A 130 5.00 6.33 -7.08
N SER A 131 5.83 7.08 -6.37
CA SER A 131 6.01 8.52 -6.60
C SER A 131 6.76 8.84 -7.89
N THR A 132 7.50 7.88 -8.47
CA THR A 132 8.26 8.09 -9.70
C THR A 132 7.38 8.16 -10.97
N ARG A 133 6.09 7.88 -10.84
CA ARG A 133 5.13 7.92 -11.97
C ARG A 133 3.85 8.57 -11.51
N GLU A 134 3.24 9.38 -12.38
CA GLU A 134 1.94 9.98 -12.08
C GLU A 134 0.83 8.93 -11.98
N VAL A 135 -0.21 9.23 -11.19
CA VAL A 135 -1.44 8.43 -11.13
C VAL A 135 -2.04 8.35 -12.53
N PHE A 136 -2.36 7.14 -12.98
CA PHE A 136 -3.08 6.95 -14.23
C PHE A 136 -4.51 7.50 -14.12
N LYS A 137 -4.85 8.45 -14.99
CA LYS A 137 -6.19 9.05 -15.09
C LYS A 137 -6.87 8.54 -16.35
N PRO A 138 -7.85 7.62 -16.26
CA PRO A 138 -8.62 7.21 -17.43
C PRO A 138 -9.41 8.39 -17.99
N ALA A 139 -9.69 8.35 -19.29
CA ALA A 139 -10.51 9.38 -19.93
C ALA A 139 -11.94 9.38 -19.35
N GLU A 140 -12.48 10.57 -19.05
CA GLU A 140 -13.74 10.69 -18.31
C GLU A 140 -14.93 10.04 -19.03
N TYR A 141 -14.96 10.08 -20.36
CA TYR A 141 -16.03 9.46 -21.15
C TYR A 141 -16.14 7.93 -20.96
N LEU A 142 -15.11 7.26 -20.41
CA LEU A 142 -15.15 5.83 -20.12
C LEU A 142 -16.06 5.49 -18.94
N TYR A 143 -16.41 6.48 -18.11
CA TYR A 143 -17.22 6.29 -16.91
C TYR A 143 -18.28 7.37 -16.67
N ASN A 144 -18.31 8.44 -17.48
CA ASN A 144 -19.42 9.39 -17.50
C ASN A 144 -20.68 8.68 -18.03
N GLY A 145 -21.70 8.54 -17.18
CA GLY A 145 -22.96 7.84 -17.49
C GLY A 145 -23.17 6.52 -16.75
N LEU A 146 -22.25 6.13 -15.87
CA LEU A 146 -22.39 4.99 -14.95
C LEU A 146 -22.87 5.40 -13.54
N GLU A 147 -23.41 6.62 -13.40
CA GLU A 147 -24.02 7.14 -12.16
C GLU A 147 -25.54 6.96 -12.18
#